data_AF-A0A6I7PTY0-F1
#
_entry.id   AF-A0A6I7PTY0-F1
#
_cell.length_a   1.000
_cell.length_b   1.000
_cell.length_c   1.000
_cell.angle_alpha   90.00
_cell.angle_beta   90.00
_cell.angle_gamma   90.00
#
_symmetry.space_group_name_H-M   'P 1'
#
loop_
_entity.id
_entity.type
_entity.pdbx_description
1 polymer ?
#
loop_
_entity_poly.entity_id
_entity_poly.type
_entity_poly.pdbx_seq_one_letter_code
_entity_poly.pdbx_strand_id
1 'polypeptide(L)'
;MLEKLSLPSLLGCLRVCGGLDLSLMKDWLKLQKDLYVTARSELKKMTQPKPRNFQAYERRYLRDLDGLKKSSFEEFYRSQRRADCFLIGDFHSFRQSQKQLLRLLKDPRVRKPKSLGLETLPLELESELQGYLKKPSPQKLKKLQRAWNLEEHWGSSWDTYKAILSLCQELKIQVYSLGSTQASLEKRDQMAARRALQQARPSWLFIGEMHCARPHLARLLRLKSPDLEVLSLQQNEDRLALKHLKQMKTKSSLMFLSQHPKLGEVFCLLHTLPWVKWQSDLNFKIRQEEGYSELDPHDQILWSLRTLKDFFEDRRYPSSIISKEAFDFQAISSSDEDFLEALEKLSAAEQNWVLEQLELEHVAVLSRQRRIFLSEVSLNSCAQAASLLLISHWQQKQYFEFNFYRTSFLHALSFFLSKILNHRRKSPSWDEWRKSLKRNGEQHKLDVLWRSRNFYRWGLKAEELRFQKQEGLNFAAHALGRWLADQCFEAFLAGEFSKQRLTRICTSSFQSEEIAYLRLCELWSLARDFRSEPN
;
A
#
# COMPACT_ATOMS: atom_id res chain seq x y z
N MET A 1 6.57 51.07 34.06
CA MET A 1 7.64 50.72 33.10
C MET A 1 7.26 49.43 32.40
N LEU A 2 6.16 49.53 31.65
CA LEU A 2 5.56 48.53 30.79
C LEU A 2 5.63 49.11 29.37
N GLU A 3 5.61 48.23 28.37
CA GLU A 3 5.64 48.52 26.93
C GLU A 3 6.99 48.91 26.31
N LYS A 4 7.59 47.95 25.57
CA LYS A 4 8.23 48.09 24.24
C LYS A 4 9.31 47.03 24.04
N LEU A 5 8.90 45.83 23.65
CA LEU A 5 9.72 44.96 22.79
C LEU A 5 8.77 44.29 21.78
N SER A 6 8.52 45.03 20.70
CA SER A 6 7.78 44.57 19.52
C SER A 6 8.54 43.44 18.82
N LEU A 7 7.86 42.32 18.56
CA LEU A 7 8.24 41.36 17.51
C LEU A 7 8.11 42.06 16.15
N PRO A 8 9.22 42.51 15.54
CA PRO A 8 9.55 41.99 14.21
C PRO A 8 11.07 41.99 13.94
N SER A 9 11.76 40.89 14.22
CA SER A 9 13.13 40.66 13.73
C SER A 9 13.45 39.20 13.39
N LEU A 10 12.48 38.28 13.51
CA LEU A 10 12.62 36.85 13.14
C LEU A 10 11.95 36.47 11.80
N LEU A 11 11.35 37.43 11.08
CA LEU A 11 10.70 37.21 9.78
C LEU A 11 11.51 37.72 8.58
N GLY A 12 12.75 38.19 8.79
CA GLY A 12 13.58 38.82 7.76
C GLY A 12 14.44 37.90 6.89
N CYS A 13 14.48 36.58 7.12
CA CYS A 13 15.40 35.67 6.41
C CYS A 13 14.72 34.56 5.58
N LEU A 14 13.41 34.63 5.33
CA LEU A 14 12.67 33.65 4.51
C LEU A 14 12.12 34.30 3.23
N ARG A 15 13.01 34.84 2.41
CA ARG A 15 12.77 35.03 0.96
C ARG A 15 14.05 34.67 0.21
N VAL A 16 14.40 33.39 0.22
CA VAL A 16 15.25 32.83 -0.83
C VAL A 16 14.32 32.42 -1.96
N CYS A 17 14.55 33.05 -3.11
CA CYS A 17 13.82 32.96 -4.36
C CYS A 17 13.29 31.56 -4.69
N GLY A 18 11.98 31.49 -4.96
CA GLY A 18 11.28 30.31 -5.47
C GLY A 18 11.71 29.97 -6.89
N GLY A 19 12.75 29.16 -7.01
CA GLY A 19 12.87 28.21 -8.10
C GLY A 19 12.35 26.86 -7.58
N LEU A 20 11.27 26.34 -8.16
CA LEU A 20 10.85 24.95 -7.96
C LEU A 20 12.08 24.06 -8.19
N ASP A 21 12.56 23.39 -7.15
CA ASP A 21 13.73 22.51 -7.27
C ASP A 21 13.33 21.24 -8.04
N LEU A 22 13.39 21.35 -9.36
CA LEU A 22 13.11 20.30 -10.34
C LEU A 22 14.05 19.09 -10.19
N SER A 23 15.14 19.18 -9.40
CA SER A 23 16.07 18.07 -9.18
C SER A 23 15.48 16.99 -8.27
N LEU A 24 14.72 17.38 -7.25
CA LEU A 24 14.11 16.47 -6.26
C LEU A 24 13.02 15.59 -6.85
N MET A 25 12.17 16.19 -7.68
CA MET A 25 11.16 15.45 -8.43
C MET A 25 11.81 14.42 -9.36
N LYS A 26 12.99 14.74 -9.94
CA LYS A 26 13.74 13.79 -10.76
C LYS A 26 14.25 12.62 -9.93
N ASP A 27 14.73 12.87 -8.71
CA ASP A 27 15.26 11.81 -7.83
C ASP A 27 14.18 10.80 -7.43
N TRP A 28 13.00 11.25 -6.99
CA TRP A 28 11.92 10.31 -6.65
C TRP A 28 11.42 9.55 -7.88
N LEU A 29 11.19 10.23 -9.02
CA LEU A 29 10.77 9.55 -10.25
C LEU A 29 11.80 8.54 -10.75
N LYS A 30 13.09 8.85 -10.58
CA LYS A 30 14.20 7.96 -10.89
C LYS A 30 14.16 6.75 -9.98
N LEU A 31 14.07 6.93 -8.66
CA LEU A 31 13.93 5.85 -7.70
C LEU A 31 12.79 4.89 -8.08
N GLN A 32 11.60 5.42 -8.37
CA GLN A 32 10.44 4.59 -8.73
C GLN A 32 10.63 3.79 -10.03
N LYS A 33 11.39 4.34 -10.99
CA LYS A 33 11.78 3.62 -12.22
C LYS A 33 12.85 2.58 -11.95
N ASP A 34 13.84 2.90 -11.12
CA ASP A 34 14.92 1.98 -10.75
C ASP A 34 14.34 0.77 -10.00
N LEU A 35 13.42 0.99 -9.05
CA LEU A 35 12.68 -0.08 -8.38
C LEU A 35 11.91 -0.98 -9.36
N TYR A 36 11.28 -0.39 -10.38
CA TYR A 36 10.58 -1.14 -11.42
C TYR A 36 11.55 -2.01 -12.23
N VAL A 37 12.67 -1.45 -12.66
CA VAL A 37 13.69 -2.16 -13.44
C VAL A 37 14.29 -3.29 -12.60
N THR A 38 14.63 -3.04 -11.33
CA THR A 38 15.18 -4.04 -10.41
C THR A 38 14.21 -5.20 -10.21
N ALA A 39 12.96 -4.93 -9.82
CA ALA A 39 11.96 -5.99 -9.60
C ALA A 39 11.73 -6.84 -10.86
N ARG A 40 11.66 -6.21 -12.03
CA ARG A 40 11.54 -6.90 -13.34
C ARG A 40 12.77 -7.74 -13.67
N SER A 41 13.96 -7.22 -13.38
CA SER A 41 15.23 -7.91 -13.63
C SER A 41 15.37 -9.16 -12.77
N GLU A 42 15.12 -9.05 -11.47
CA GLU A 42 15.17 -10.20 -10.55
C GLU A 42 14.14 -11.25 -10.93
N LEU A 43 12.89 -10.85 -11.21
CA LEU A 43 11.86 -11.78 -11.63
C LEU A 43 12.25 -12.51 -12.93
N LYS A 44 12.90 -11.82 -13.87
CA LYS A 44 13.37 -12.43 -15.11
C LYS A 44 14.43 -13.51 -14.85
N LYS A 45 15.29 -13.36 -13.84
CA LYS A 45 16.29 -14.38 -13.47
C LYS A 45 15.64 -15.66 -12.94
N MET A 46 14.53 -15.52 -12.21
CA MET A 46 13.77 -16.65 -11.63
C MET A 46 12.74 -17.27 -12.59
N THR A 47 12.57 -16.71 -13.79
CA THR A 47 11.54 -17.17 -14.72
C THR A 47 12.14 -17.89 -15.91
N GLN A 48 11.71 -19.13 -16.14
CA GLN A 48 12.06 -19.87 -17.34
C GLN A 48 11.55 -19.17 -18.62
N PRO A 49 12.23 -19.36 -19.77
CA PRO A 49 11.76 -18.84 -21.04
C PRO A 49 10.33 -19.29 -21.37
N LYS A 50 9.47 -18.32 -21.70
CA LYS A 50 8.08 -18.58 -22.07
C LYS A 50 8.00 -19.34 -23.41
N PRO A 51 7.16 -20.39 -23.55
CA PRO A 51 6.91 -21.06 -24.83
C PRO A 51 6.40 -20.10 -25.93
N ARG A 52 6.62 -20.44 -27.22
CA ARG A 52 6.28 -19.57 -28.36
C ARG A 52 4.78 -19.20 -28.44
N ASN A 53 3.89 -20.14 -28.14
CA ASN A 53 2.45 -19.91 -28.10
C ASN A 53 2.08 -18.90 -27.00
N PHE A 54 2.67 -19.02 -25.81
CA PHE A 54 2.49 -18.06 -24.74
C PHE A 54 2.97 -16.67 -25.16
N GLN A 55 4.15 -16.55 -25.76
CA GLN A 55 4.67 -15.26 -26.24
C GLN A 55 3.77 -14.63 -27.31
N ALA A 56 3.18 -15.44 -28.20
CA ALA A 56 2.21 -14.95 -29.19
C ALA A 56 0.93 -14.43 -28.53
N TYR A 57 0.43 -15.13 -27.51
CA TYR A 57 -0.71 -14.72 -26.70
C TYR A 57 -0.44 -13.40 -25.97
N GLU A 58 0.69 -13.31 -25.26
CA GLU A 58 1.13 -12.09 -24.57
C GLU A 58 1.30 -10.91 -25.54
N ARG A 59 1.87 -11.12 -26.73
CA ARG A 59 1.98 -10.07 -27.77
C ARG A 59 0.63 -9.57 -28.27
N ARG A 60 -0.41 -10.41 -28.33
CA ARG A 60 -1.76 -9.97 -28.69
C ARG A 60 -2.39 -9.16 -27.56
N TYR A 61 -2.20 -9.58 -26.32
CA TYR A 61 -2.61 -8.82 -25.14
C TYR A 61 -1.95 -7.43 -25.12
N LEU A 62 -0.63 -7.34 -25.24
CA LEU A 62 0.09 -6.05 -25.20
C LEU A 62 -0.35 -5.11 -26.33
N ARG A 63 -0.56 -5.63 -27.54
CA ARG A 63 -1.07 -4.84 -28.68
C ARG A 63 -2.50 -4.35 -28.46
N ASP A 64 -3.32 -5.12 -27.73
CA ASP A 64 -4.70 -4.72 -27.44
C ASP A 64 -4.78 -3.50 -26.50
N LEU A 65 -3.72 -3.27 -25.73
CA LEU A 65 -3.60 -2.11 -24.83
C LEU A 65 -3.01 -0.88 -25.54
N ASP A 66 -2.59 -1.02 -26.79
CA ASP A 66 -2.17 0.13 -27.58
C ASP A 66 -3.37 1.07 -27.82
N GLY A 67 -3.11 2.38 -27.83
CA GLY A 67 -4.13 3.38 -28.04
C GLY A 67 -5.02 3.69 -26.82
N LEU A 68 -4.69 3.19 -25.62
CA LEU A 68 -5.31 3.66 -24.37
C LEU A 68 -5.13 5.18 -24.22
N LYS A 69 -6.25 5.90 -24.10
CA LYS A 69 -6.31 7.35 -23.89
C LYS A 69 -6.91 7.65 -22.52
N LYS A 70 -6.58 8.81 -21.95
CA LYS A 70 -7.11 9.22 -20.65
C LYS A 70 -8.64 9.32 -20.72
N SER A 71 -9.30 8.79 -19.70
CA SER A 71 -10.76 8.74 -19.57
C SER A 71 -11.17 9.14 -18.14
N SER A 72 -12.43 8.94 -17.78
CA SER A 72 -13.02 9.28 -16.48
C SER A 72 -13.70 8.08 -15.83
N PHE A 73 -13.84 8.13 -14.51
CA PHE A 73 -14.64 7.13 -13.79
C PHE A 73 -16.11 7.15 -14.22
N GLU A 74 -16.67 8.32 -14.55
CA GLU A 74 -18.06 8.42 -15.04
C GLU A 74 -18.28 7.74 -16.39
N GLU A 75 -17.30 7.80 -17.28
CA GLU A 75 -17.32 7.04 -18.52
C GLU A 75 -17.23 5.53 -18.26
N PHE A 76 -16.32 5.11 -17.37
CA PHE A 76 -16.23 3.72 -16.92
C PHE A 76 -17.56 3.21 -16.34
N TYR A 77 -18.21 3.97 -15.45
CA TYR A 77 -19.48 3.57 -14.85
C TYR A 77 -20.60 3.46 -15.88
N ARG A 78 -20.67 4.37 -16.85
CA ARG A 78 -21.64 4.29 -17.95
C ARG A 78 -21.46 3.02 -18.78
N SER A 79 -20.22 2.68 -19.13
CA SER A 79 -19.92 1.44 -19.86
C SER A 79 -20.19 0.18 -19.03
N GLN A 80 -19.80 0.18 -17.76
CA GLN A 80 -19.99 -0.96 -16.87
C GLN A 80 -21.47 -1.29 -16.66
N ARG A 81 -22.36 -0.29 -16.58
CA ARG A 81 -23.80 -0.53 -16.39
C ARG A 81 -24.46 -1.20 -17.60
N ARG A 82 -23.97 -0.93 -18.80
CA ARG A 82 -24.49 -1.50 -20.06
C ARG A 82 -23.97 -2.91 -20.32
N ALA A 83 -22.76 -3.21 -19.87
CA ALA A 83 -22.11 -4.51 -20.06
C ALA A 83 -22.94 -5.70 -19.51
N ASP A 84 -23.13 -6.70 -20.36
CA ASP A 84 -23.67 -8.01 -19.99
C ASP A 84 -22.61 -8.90 -19.36
N CYS A 85 -21.38 -8.80 -19.86
CA CYS A 85 -20.21 -9.49 -19.35
C CYS A 85 -19.10 -8.49 -19.04
N PHE A 86 -18.63 -8.48 -17.79
CA PHE A 86 -17.56 -7.60 -17.35
C PHE A 86 -16.33 -8.41 -16.95
N LEU A 87 -15.27 -8.33 -17.75
CA LEU A 87 -13.98 -8.97 -17.50
C LEU A 87 -13.12 -8.05 -16.63
N ILE A 88 -12.61 -8.56 -15.52
CA ILE A 88 -11.77 -7.82 -14.59
C ILE A 88 -10.44 -8.54 -14.51
N GLY A 89 -9.40 -7.91 -15.05
CA GLY A 89 -8.04 -8.44 -15.10
C GLY A 89 -7.46 -8.55 -13.70
N ASP A 90 -7.03 -9.76 -13.33
CA ASP A 90 -6.33 -10.05 -12.10
C ASP A 90 -4.83 -10.24 -12.34
N PHE A 91 -4.03 -9.68 -11.45
CA PHE A 91 -2.62 -10.03 -11.31
C PHE A 91 -2.51 -10.83 -10.01
N HIS A 92 -2.45 -12.15 -10.12
CA HIS A 92 -2.81 -13.07 -9.02
C HIS A 92 -2.02 -12.88 -7.73
N SER A 93 -0.72 -12.64 -7.83
CA SER A 93 0.12 -12.41 -6.65
C SER A 93 -0.10 -11.03 -6.02
N PHE A 94 -0.89 -10.14 -6.65
CA PHE A 94 -1.04 -8.74 -6.27
C PHE A 94 -2.37 -8.43 -5.58
N ARG A 95 -2.36 -8.38 -4.24
CA ARG A 95 -3.54 -8.14 -3.38
C ARG A 95 -4.37 -6.91 -3.74
N GLN A 96 -3.79 -5.81 -4.23
CA GLN A 96 -4.61 -4.63 -4.58
C GLN A 96 -5.45 -4.84 -5.83
N SER A 97 -5.03 -5.74 -6.75
CA SER A 97 -5.87 -6.18 -7.88
C SER A 97 -7.17 -6.80 -7.37
N GLN A 98 -7.06 -7.70 -6.39
CA GLN A 98 -8.19 -8.37 -5.74
C GLN A 98 -9.05 -7.38 -4.93
N LYS A 99 -8.43 -6.47 -4.18
CA LYS A 99 -9.17 -5.40 -3.46
C LYS A 99 -9.95 -4.50 -4.42
N GLN A 100 -9.54 -4.37 -5.68
CA GLN A 100 -10.30 -3.59 -6.66
C GLN A 100 -11.64 -4.25 -7.01
N LEU A 101 -11.71 -5.58 -7.11
CA LEU A 101 -12.99 -6.30 -7.24
C LEU A 101 -13.88 -6.02 -6.02
N LEU A 102 -13.34 -6.08 -4.80
CA LEU A 102 -14.09 -5.77 -3.59
C LEU A 102 -14.62 -4.32 -3.59
N ARG A 103 -13.81 -3.35 -4.02
CA ARG A 103 -14.24 -1.95 -4.17
C ARG A 103 -15.38 -1.81 -5.17
N LEU A 104 -15.30 -2.48 -6.32
CA LEU A 104 -16.38 -2.49 -7.32
C LEU A 104 -17.65 -3.13 -6.75
N LEU A 105 -17.55 -4.28 -6.08
CA LEU A 105 -18.71 -4.91 -5.43
C LEU A 105 -19.34 -4.03 -4.33
N LYS A 106 -18.58 -3.11 -3.71
CA LYS A 106 -19.11 -2.14 -2.73
C LYS A 106 -19.59 -0.82 -3.33
N ASP A 107 -19.10 -0.43 -4.51
CA ASP A 107 -19.40 0.89 -5.10
C ASP A 107 -20.87 0.99 -5.58
N PRO A 108 -21.70 1.88 -5.02
CA PRO A 108 -23.11 1.97 -5.40
C PRO A 108 -23.32 2.42 -6.86
N ARG A 109 -22.30 2.98 -7.53
CA ARG A 109 -22.41 3.49 -8.91
C ARG A 109 -22.30 2.40 -9.98
N VAL A 110 -21.79 1.22 -9.62
CA VAL A 110 -21.68 0.07 -10.55
C VAL A 110 -22.89 -0.85 -10.44
N ARG A 111 -23.32 -1.38 -11.59
CA ARG A 111 -24.36 -2.41 -11.66
C ARG A 111 -23.81 -3.73 -11.16
N LYS A 112 -24.33 -4.23 -10.03
CA LYS A 112 -23.88 -5.50 -9.44
C LYS A 112 -24.14 -6.68 -10.38
N PRO A 113 -23.23 -7.68 -10.40
CA PRO A 113 -23.46 -8.89 -11.17
C PRO A 113 -24.58 -9.73 -10.56
N LYS A 114 -25.25 -10.55 -11.37
CA LYS A 114 -26.00 -11.71 -10.87
C LYS A 114 -25.10 -12.91 -10.63
N SER A 115 -23.99 -12.98 -11.38
CA SER A 115 -23.00 -14.06 -11.27
C SER A 115 -21.56 -13.55 -11.33
N LEU A 116 -20.67 -14.17 -10.56
CA LEU A 116 -19.24 -13.88 -10.49
C LEU A 116 -18.42 -15.15 -10.77
N GLY A 117 -17.70 -15.16 -11.89
CA GLY A 117 -16.77 -16.24 -12.23
C GLY A 117 -15.39 -15.95 -11.69
N LEU A 118 -14.75 -16.93 -11.06
CA LEU A 118 -13.40 -16.82 -10.50
C LEU A 118 -12.46 -17.82 -11.19
N GLU A 119 -11.38 -17.33 -11.80
CA GLU A 119 -10.35 -18.21 -12.39
C GLU A 119 -9.63 -19.05 -11.36
N THR A 120 -9.32 -18.44 -10.22
CA THR A 120 -8.53 -19.13 -9.20
C THR A 120 -9.31 -20.27 -8.56
N LEU A 121 -10.64 -20.30 -8.66
CA LEU A 121 -11.51 -21.34 -8.09
C LEU A 121 -11.44 -22.62 -8.96
N PRO A 122 -10.93 -23.75 -8.44
CA PRO A 122 -10.97 -25.03 -9.14
C PRO A 122 -12.42 -25.51 -9.36
N LEU A 123 -12.66 -26.25 -10.45
CA LEU A 123 -13.99 -26.78 -10.76
C LEU A 123 -14.50 -27.71 -9.67
N GLU A 124 -13.61 -28.51 -9.10
CA GLU A 124 -13.86 -29.53 -8.09
C GLU A 124 -14.38 -28.91 -6.79
N LEU A 125 -14.03 -27.65 -6.52
CA LEU A 125 -14.43 -26.92 -5.31
C LEU A 125 -15.72 -26.10 -5.49
N GLU A 126 -16.30 -26.04 -6.69
CA GLU A 126 -17.49 -25.22 -6.95
C GLU A 126 -18.67 -25.66 -6.05
N SER A 127 -18.89 -26.98 -5.92
CA SER A 127 -19.96 -27.53 -5.06
C SER A 127 -19.75 -27.21 -3.57
N GLU A 128 -18.51 -27.35 -3.09
CA GLU A 128 -18.15 -27.01 -1.71
C GLU A 128 -18.36 -25.52 -1.42
N LEU A 129 -17.97 -24.66 -2.36
CA LEU A 129 -18.20 -23.23 -2.28
C LEU A 129 -19.71 -22.91 -2.23
N GLN A 130 -20.54 -23.52 -3.10
CA GLN A 130 -21.98 -23.32 -3.03
C GLN A 130 -22.55 -23.74 -1.68
N GLY A 131 -22.08 -24.87 -1.14
CA GLY A 131 -22.46 -25.36 0.18
C GLY A 131 -22.08 -24.41 1.31
N TYR A 132 -20.94 -23.72 1.19
CA TYR A 132 -20.53 -22.65 2.10
C TYR A 132 -21.42 -21.41 1.95
N LEU A 133 -21.61 -20.88 0.74
CA LEU A 133 -22.40 -19.67 0.49
C LEU A 133 -23.86 -19.81 0.92
N LYS A 134 -24.47 -20.99 0.75
CA LYS A 134 -25.84 -21.27 1.20
C LYS A 134 -25.98 -21.32 2.73
N LYS A 135 -24.99 -21.88 3.43
CA LYS A 135 -25.00 -22.03 4.89
C LYS A 135 -23.56 -21.92 5.42
N PRO A 136 -23.07 -20.69 5.67
CA PRO A 136 -21.72 -20.47 6.16
C PRO A 136 -21.53 -21.10 7.52
N SER A 137 -20.35 -21.69 7.73
CA SER A 137 -19.89 -22.09 9.05
C SER A 137 -18.36 -21.97 9.12
N PRO A 138 -17.78 -21.77 10.32
CA PRO A 138 -16.33 -21.72 10.47
C PRO A 138 -15.62 -22.98 9.95
N GLN A 139 -16.23 -24.16 10.16
CA GLN A 139 -15.70 -25.44 9.69
C GLN A 139 -15.65 -25.54 8.16
N LYS A 140 -16.74 -25.17 7.46
CA LYS A 140 -16.78 -25.15 6.00
C LYS A 140 -15.79 -24.14 5.42
N LEU A 141 -15.69 -22.96 6.04
CA LEU A 141 -14.74 -21.94 5.61
C LEU A 141 -13.29 -22.45 5.72
N LYS A 142 -12.94 -23.08 6.84
CA LYS A 142 -11.60 -23.66 7.06
C LYS A 142 -11.30 -24.80 6.08
N LYS A 143 -12.30 -25.65 5.77
CA LYS A 143 -12.18 -26.71 4.78
C LYS A 143 -11.93 -26.12 3.38
N LEU A 144 -12.74 -25.14 2.98
CA LEU A 144 -12.60 -24.44 1.70
C LEU A 144 -11.25 -23.74 1.59
N GLN A 145 -10.79 -23.06 2.65
CA GLN A 145 -9.48 -22.41 2.69
C GLN A 145 -8.35 -23.39 2.40
N ARG A 146 -8.34 -24.52 3.11
CA ARG A 146 -7.30 -25.55 2.96
C ARG A 146 -7.34 -26.22 1.59
N ALA A 147 -8.54 -26.50 1.08
CA ALA A 147 -8.70 -27.15 -0.22
C ALA A 147 -8.33 -26.22 -1.39
N TRP A 148 -8.69 -24.94 -1.28
CA TRP A 148 -8.43 -23.96 -2.33
C TRP A 148 -6.96 -23.50 -2.32
N ASN A 149 -6.38 -23.33 -1.13
CA ASN A 149 -4.96 -22.99 -0.91
C ASN A 149 -4.45 -21.89 -1.86
N LEU A 150 -5.14 -20.74 -1.84
CA LEU A 150 -4.96 -19.64 -2.79
C LEU A 150 -3.58 -19.00 -2.72
N GLU A 151 -3.05 -18.85 -1.52
CA GLU A 151 -1.73 -18.28 -1.27
C GLU A 151 -0.63 -19.08 -1.98
N GLU A 152 -0.68 -20.40 -1.86
CA GLU A 152 0.34 -21.30 -2.40
C GLU A 152 0.24 -21.40 -3.93
N HIS A 153 -0.96 -21.61 -4.45
CA HIS A 153 -1.15 -21.85 -5.89
C HIS A 153 -1.05 -20.58 -6.74
N TRP A 154 -1.44 -19.43 -6.19
CA TRP A 154 -1.65 -18.20 -6.97
C TRP A 154 -0.97 -16.97 -6.37
N GLY A 155 -0.43 -17.04 -5.15
CA GLY A 155 0.04 -15.87 -4.40
C GLY A 155 -1.10 -14.94 -3.97
N SER A 156 -2.35 -15.41 -4.06
CA SER A 156 -3.55 -14.63 -3.79
C SER A 156 -3.88 -14.56 -2.30
N SER A 157 -4.52 -13.47 -1.85
CA SER A 157 -4.85 -13.28 -0.43
C SER A 157 -6.18 -13.93 -0.08
N TRP A 158 -6.16 -14.99 0.74
CA TRP A 158 -7.36 -15.64 1.27
C TRP A 158 -8.28 -14.65 1.95
N ASP A 159 -7.75 -13.75 2.79
CA ASP A 159 -8.56 -12.74 3.47
C ASP A 159 -9.35 -11.86 2.50
N THR A 160 -8.74 -11.54 1.36
CA THR A 160 -9.40 -10.73 0.33
C THR A 160 -10.49 -11.53 -0.36
N TYR A 161 -10.24 -12.80 -0.69
CA TYR A 161 -11.24 -13.69 -1.26
C TYR A 161 -12.37 -14.01 -0.28
N LYS A 162 -12.07 -14.27 0.99
CA LYS A 162 -13.05 -14.42 2.07
C LYS A 162 -13.99 -13.21 2.14
N ALA A 163 -13.44 -12.00 2.09
CA ALA A 163 -14.24 -10.78 2.06
C ALA A 163 -15.10 -10.65 0.79
N ILE A 164 -14.58 -11.06 -0.38
CA ILE A 164 -15.35 -11.13 -1.63
C ILE A 164 -16.50 -12.13 -1.51
N LEU A 165 -16.25 -13.33 -1.00
CA LEU A 165 -17.27 -14.37 -0.83
C LEU A 165 -18.36 -13.94 0.13
N SER A 166 -18.00 -13.34 1.28
CA SER A 166 -18.98 -12.79 2.23
C SER A 166 -19.86 -11.73 1.58
N LEU A 167 -19.28 -10.84 0.77
CA LEU A 167 -20.06 -9.81 0.08
C LEU A 167 -20.92 -10.40 -1.05
N CYS A 168 -20.45 -11.42 -1.76
CA CYS A 168 -21.27 -12.13 -2.74
C CYS A 168 -22.46 -12.82 -2.08
N GLN A 169 -22.28 -13.40 -0.89
CA GLN A 169 -23.37 -13.98 -0.12
C GLN A 169 -24.40 -12.92 0.26
N GLU A 170 -23.96 -11.79 0.84
CA GLU A 170 -24.82 -10.67 1.23
C GLU A 170 -25.64 -10.14 0.04
N LEU A 171 -24.99 -9.98 -1.11
CA LEU A 171 -25.60 -9.46 -2.34
C LEU A 171 -26.32 -10.54 -3.17
N LYS A 172 -26.38 -11.79 -2.70
CA LYS A 172 -26.97 -12.94 -3.40
C LYS A 172 -26.39 -13.15 -4.82
N ILE A 173 -25.10 -12.90 -4.99
CA ILE A 173 -24.37 -13.11 -6.23
C ILE A 173 -23.96 -14.57 -6.32
N GLN A 174 -24.32 -15.24 -7.42
CA GLN A 174 -23.89 -16.61 -7.69
C GLN A 174 -22.41 -16.63 -8.03
N VAL A 175 -21.59 -17.32 -7.23
CA VAL A 175 -20.16 -17.49 -7.54
C VAL A 175 -19.96 -18.81 -8.29
N TYR A 176 -19.09 -18.86 -9.30
CA TYR A 176 -18.80 -20.09 -10.05
C TYR A 176 -17.34 -20.15 -10.51
N SER A 177 -16.89 -21.35 -10.86
CA SER A 177 -15.52 -21.62 -11.28
C SER A 177 -15.32 -21.30 -12.77
N LEU A 178 -14.20 -20.63 -13.03
CA LEU A 178 -13.57 -20.51 -14.35
C LEU A 178 -12.24 -21.29 -14.42
N GLY A 179 -11.79 -21.86 -13.29
CA GLY A 179 -10.52 -22.57 -13.19
C GLY A 179 -10.45 -23.75 -14.14
N SER A 180 -9.28 -24.00 -14.72
CA SER A 180 -9.12 -24.98 -15.79
C SER A 180 -7.77 -25.68 -15.72
N THR A 181 -7.80 -27.01 -15.87
CA THR A 181 -6.60 -27.86 -15.98
C THR A 181 -6.01 -27.88 -17.39
N GLN A 182 -6.60 -27.14 -18.34
CA GLN A 182 -6.14 -27.11 -19.73
C GLN A 182 -4.75 -26.49 -19.84
N ALA A 183 -3.91 -27.07 -20.70
CA ALA A 183 -2.50 -26.67 -20.83
C ALA A 183 -2.31 -25.29 -21.50
N SER A 184 -3.17 -24.89 -22.45
CA SER A 184 -3.02 -23.61 -23.17
C SER A 184 -4.03 -22.55 -22.73
N LEU A 185 -3.60 -21.29 -22.72
CA LEU A 185 -4.44 -20.14 -22.38
C LEU A 185 -5.68 -20.05 -23.27
N GLU A 186 -5.55 -20.35 -24.57
CA GLU A 186 -6.69 -20.34 -25.49
C GLU A 186 -7.75 -21.41 -25.14
N LYS A 187 -7.34 -22.60 -24.69
CA LYS A 187 -8.30 -23.64 -24.26
C LYS A 187 -8.98 -23.25 -22.96
N ARG A 188 -8.26 -22.58 -22.05
CA ARG A 188 -8.84 -21.99 -20.83
C ARG A 188 -9.87 -20.93 -21.18
N ASP A 189 -9.59 -20.02 -22.12
CA ASP A 189 -10.55 -19.03 -22.62
C ASP A 189 -11.81 -19.68 -23.19
N GLN A 190 -11.68 -20.75 -23.99
CA GLN A 190 -12.82 -21.46 -24.56
C GLN A 190 -13.72 -22.08 -23.49
N MET A 191 -13.11 -22.61 -22.43
CA MET A 191 -13.85 -23.15 -21.29
C MET A 191 -14.54 -22.02 -20.49
N ALA A 192 -13.80 -20.97 -20.16
CA ALA A 192 -14.34 -19.80 -19.46
C ALA A 192 -15.50 -19.16 -20.22
N ALA A 193 -15.39 -19.02 -21.55
CA ALA A 193 -16.47 -18.52 -22.39
C ALA A 193 -17.72 -19.39 -22.34
N ARG A 194 -17.56 -20.73 -22.42
CA ARG A 194 -18.69 -21.67 -22.31
C ARG A 194 -19.39 -21.55 -20.95
N ARG A 195 -18.62 -21.49 -19.87
CA ARG A 195 -19.13 -21.34 -18.50
C ARG A 195 -19.89 -20.03 -18.32
N ALA A 196 -19.28 -18.92 -18.73
CA ALA A 196 -19.86 -17.58 -18.57
C ALA A 196 -21.18 -17.40 -19.32
N LEU A 197 -21.30 -17.97 -20.53
CA LEU A 197 -22.53 -17.88 -21.32
C LEU A 197 -23.71 -18.68 -20.74
N GLN A 198 -23.44 -19.62 -19.82
CA GLN A 198 -24.48 -20.38 -19.12
C GLN A 198 -25.01 -19.65 -17.87
N GLN A 199 -24.39 -18.53 -17.47
CA GLN A 199 -24.76 -17.84 -16.23
C GLN A 199 -25.76 -16.71 -16.43
N ALA A 200 -26.43 -16.35 -15.34
CA ALA A 200 -27.31 -15.19 -15.31
C ALA A 200 -26.52 -13.88 -15.53
N ARG A 201 -27.09 -12.99 -16.34
CA ARG A 201 -26.53 -11.67 -16.69
C ARG A 201 -27.08 -10.54 -15.80
N PRO A 202 -26.28 -9.49 -15.50
CA PRO A 202 -24.89 -9.32 -15.90
C PRO A 202 -23.96 -10.27 -15.14
N SER A 203 -22.94 -10.79 -15.84
CA SER A 203 -21.92 -11.68 -15.27
C SER A 203 -20.59 -10.96 -15.20
N TRP A 204 -19.90 -11.05 -14.07
CA TRP A 204 -18.53 -10.54 -13.92
C TRP A 204 -17.56 -11.72 -13.91
N LEU A 205 -16.43 -11.60 -14.62
CA LEU A 205 -15.36 -12.61 -14.63
C LEU A 205 -14.10 -11.98 -14.03
N PHE A 206 -13.62 -12.53 -12.93
CA PHE A 206 -12.35 -12.16 -12.32
C PHE A 206 -11.29 -13.18 -12.71
N ILE A 207 -10.42 -12.78 -13.63
CA ILE A 207 -9.54 -13.68 -14.41
C ILE A 207 -8.25 -12.94 -14.76
N GLY A 208 -7.16 -13.68 -14.96
CA GLY A 208 -5.83 -13.18 -15.27
C GLY A 208 -5.83 -12.12 -16.36
N GLU A 209 -5.04 -11.08 -16.17
CA GLU A 209 -5.05 -9.86 -17.01
C GLU A 209 -4.97 -10.13 -18.52
N MET A 210 -4.21 -11.15 -18.93
CA MET A 210 -4.05 -11.48 -20.34
C MET A 210 -5.33 -12.07 -20.96
N HIS A 211 -6.16 -12.79 -20.20
CA HIS A 211 -7.44 -13.32 -20.68
C HIS A 211 -8.44 -12.20 -21.00
N CYS A 212 -8.35 -11.08 -20.31
CA CYS A 212 -9.19 -9.90 -20.51
C CYS A 212 -8.85 -9.08 -21.77
N ALA A 213 -7.89 -9.51 -22.60
CA ALA A 213 -7.65 -8.85 -23.88
C ALA A 213 -8.84 -9.07 -24.83
N ARG A 214 -9.21 -8.05 -25.60
CA ARG A 214 -10.28 -8.16 -26.60
C ARG A 214 -10.09 -9.30 -27.61
N PRO A 215 -8.89 -9.58 -28.15
CA PRO A 215 -8.71 -10.70 -29.08
C PRO A 215 -8.81 -12.10 -28.44
N HIS A 216 -8.96 -12.20 -27.11
CA HIS A 216 -8.97 -13.45 -26.33
C HIS A 216 -10.39 -13.81 -25.87
N LEU A 217 -10.64 -13.92 -24.56
CA LEU A 217 -11.92 -14.33 -24.01
C LEU A 217 -13.10 -13.47 -24.49
N ALA A 218 -12.92 -12.14 -24.54
CA ALA A 218 -13.97 -11.23 -25.00
C ALA A 218 -14.41 -11.51 -26.45
N ARG A 219 -13.47 -11.86 -27.34
CA ARG A 219 -13.78 -12.26 -28.71
C ARG A 219 -14.59 -13.56 -28.73
N LEU A 220 -14.22 -14.56 -27.93
CA LEU A 220 -14.95 -15.83 -27.88
C LEU A 220 -16.38 -15.67 -27.36
N LEU A 221 -16.57 -14.81 -26.35
CA LEU A 221 -17.89 -14.48 -25.83
C LEU A 221 -18.79 -13.86 -26.93
N ARG A 222 -18.27 -12.89 -27.69
CA ARG A 222 -19.01 -12.27 -28.80
C ARG A 222 -19.24 -13.19 -29.99
N LEU A 223 -18.26 -14.02 -30.34
CA LEU A 223 -18.44 -14.99 -31.43
C LEU A 223 -19.58 -15.97 -31.15
N LYS A 224 -19.81 -16.30 -29.88
CA LYS A 224 -20.88 -17.21 -29.45
C LYS A 224 -22.20 -16.50 -29.11
N SER A 225 -22.15 -15.21 -28.78
CA SER A 225 -23.31 -14.37 -28.50
C SER A 225 -23.02 -12.96 -29.05
N PRO A 226 -23.32 -12.70 -30.35
CA PRO A 226 -22.94 -11.46 -31.03
C PRO A 226 -23.48 -10.18 -30.39
N ASP A 227 -24.68 -10.26 -29.80
CA ASP A 227 -25.34 -9.12 -29.14
C ASP A 227 -24.80 -8.84 -27.73
N LEU A 228 -23.85 -9.64 -27.24
CA LEU A 228 -23.33 -9.52 -25.89
C LEU A 228 -22.43 -8.29 -25.75
N GLU A 229 -22.80 -7.39 -24.84
CA GLU A 229 -21.93 -6.28 -24.46
C GLU A 229 -20.84 -6.75 -23.50
N VAL A 230 -19.62 -6.91 -24.01
CA VAL A 230 -18.44 -7.27 -23.21
C VAL A 230 -17.57 -6.06 -22.91
N LEU A 231 -17.36 -5.79 -21.62
CA LEU A 231 -16.44 -4.77 -21.12
C LEU A 231 -15.22 -5.44 -20.50
N SER A 232 -14.02 -4.88 -20.68
CA SER A 232 -12.82 -5.33 -19.98
C SER A 232 -12.21 -4.20 -19.14
N LEU A 233 -11.81 -4.51 -17.91
CA LEU A 233 -11.02 -3.65 -17.03
C LEU A 233 -9.67 -4.29 -16.77
N GLN A 234 -8.63 -3.65 -17.28
CA GLN A 234 -7.23 -3.94 -17.00
C GLN A 234 -6.74 -3.10 -15.83
N GLN A 235 -5.67 -3.54 -15.18
CA GLN A 235 -5.13 -2.87 -14.00
C GLN A 235 -3.62 -2.66 -14.14
N ASN A 236 -3.14 -1.45 -13.85
CA ASN A 236 -1.71 -1.13 -13.72
C ASN A 236 -0.83 -1.61 -14.89
N GLU A 237 -1.24 -1.31 -16.13
CA GLU A 237 -0.41 -1.57 -17.32
C GLU A 237 0.91 -0.79 -17.22
N ASP A 238 2.03 -1.48 -17.47
CA ASP A 238 3.38 -0.98 -17.16
C ASP A 238 3.73 0.28 -17.95
N ARG A 239 3.53 0.27 -19.28
CA ARG A 239 3.94 1.36 -20.15
C ARG A 239 3.17 2.63 -19.80
N LEU A 240 1.89 2.49 -19.54
CA LEU A 240 1.00 3.57 -19.13
C LEU A 240 1.34 4.08 -17.74
N ALA A 241 1.60 3.19 -16.78
CA ALA A 241 2.03 3.55 -15.43
C ALA A 241 3.35 4.34 -15.45
N LEU A 242 4.35 3.88 -16.21
CA LEU A 242 5.62 4.58 -16.35
C LEU A 242 5.47 5.93 -17.06
N LYS A 243 4.65 6.01 -18.10
CA LYS A 243 4.34 7.26 -18.83
C LYS A 243 3.64 8.28 -17.93
N HIS A 244 2.76 7.83 -17.04
CA HIS A 244 1.93 8.68 -16.18
C HIS A 244 2.42 8.77 -14.73
N LEU A 245 3.61 8.25 -14.41
CA LEU A 245 4.17 8.21 -13.06
C LEU A 245 4.18 9.59 -12.36
N LYS A 246 4.48 10.66 -13.10
CA LYS A 246 4.41 12.05 -12.61
C LYS A 246 3.01 12.45 -12.13
N GLN A 247 1.96 11.98 -12.79
CA GLN A 247 0.57 12.31 -12.47
C GLN A 247 0.04 11.45 -11.32
N MET A 248 0.56 10.23 -11.17
CA MET A 248 0.24 9.31 -10.07
C MET A 248 0.80 9.77 -8.71
N LYS A 249 1.61 10.82 -8.72
CA LYS A 249 2.05 11.56 -7.53
C LYS A 249 0.86 12.17 -6.78
N THR A 250 0.03 12.94 -7.48
CA THR A 250 -1.05 13.73 -6.88
C THR A 250 -2.41 13.07 -7.01
N LYS A 251 -2.57 12.15 -7.97
CA LYS A 251 -3.83 11.42 -8.17
C LYS A 251 -3.71 10.00 -7.63
N SER A 252 -4.66 9.64 -6.76
CA SER A 252 -4.77 8.30 -6.19
C SER A 252 -4.96 7.22 -7.27
N SER A 253 -5.66 7.56 -8.36
CA SER A 253 -5.89 6.69 -9.49
C SER A 253 -6.08 7.46 -10.81
N LEU A 254 -5.81 6.78 -11.93
CA LEU A 254 -6.02 7.29 -13.27
C LEU A 254 -6.79 6.25 -14.09
N MET A 255 -7.79 6.71 -14.86
CA MET A 255 -8.60 5.87 -15.73
C MET A 255 -8.25 6.14 -17.20
N PHE A 256 -8.15 5.07 -17.98
CA PHE A 256 -7.91 5.12 -19.42
C PHE A 256 -8.88 4.21 -20.15
N LEU A 257 -9.13 4.52 -21.42
CA LEU A 257 -10.06 3.82 -22.29
C LEU A 257 -9.46 3.65 -23.69
N SER A 258 -9.64 2.46 -24.25
CA SER A 258 -9.44 2.14 -25.66
C SER A 258 -10.73 1.53 -26.18
N GLN A 259 -11.32 2.14 -27.19
CA GLN A 259 -12.54 1.65 -27.85
C GLN A 259 -12.17 1.04 -29.20
N HIS A 260 -12.79 -0.08 -29.54
CA HIS A 260 -12.67 -0.68 -30.86
C HIS A 260 -14.06 -1.09 -31.37
N PRO A 261 -14.49 -0.65 -32.57
CA PRO A 261 -15.86 -0.84 -33.04
C PRO A 261 -16.36 -2.29 -33.00
N LYS A 262 -15.50 -3.26 -33.33
CA LYS A 262 -15.85 -4.69 -33.38
C LYS A 262 -15.48 -5.49 -32.12
N LEU A 263 -14.60 -4.92 -31.30
CA LEU A 263 -13.95 -5.65 -30.22
C LEU A 263 -14.31 -5.06 -28.84
N GLY A 264 -15.09 -3.97 -28.83
CA GLY A 264 -15.59 -3.28 -27.66
C GLY A 264 -14.54 -2.46 -26.92
N GLU A 265 -14.85 -2.23 -25.65
CA GLU A 265 -14.15 -1.29 -24.79
C GLU A 265 -13.22 -2.00 -23.82
N VAL A 266 -12.01 -1.45 -23.68
CA VAL A 266 -11.05 -1.82 -22.64
C VAL A 266 -10.75 -0.58 -21.83
N PHE A 267 -11.04 -0.64 -20.54
CA PHE A 267 -10.55 0.32 -19.57
C PHE A 267 -9.24 -0.17 -18.96
N CYS A 268 -8.38 0.76 -18.56
CA CYS A 268 -7.23 0.48 -17.72
C CYS A 268 -7.22 1.42 -16.52
N LEU A 269 -7.20 0.85 -15.31
CA LEU A 269 -7.11 1.58 -14.06
C LEU A 269 -5.66 1.51 -13.54
N LEU A 270 -5.02 2.68 -13.42
CA LEU A 270 -3.75 2.80 -12.72
C LEU A 270 -4.01 3.22 -11.27
N HIS A 271 -3.80 2.32 -10.33
CA HIS A 271 -4.06 2.52 -8.90
C HIS A 271 -2.92 2.06 -7.98
N THR A 272 -1.84 1.50 -8.55
CA THR A 272 -0.59 1.17 -7.83
C THR A 272 0.64 1.69 -8.56
N LEU A 273 1.80 1.77 -7.89
CA LEU A 273 3.07 2.06 -8.55
C LEU A 273 3.50 0.85 -9.40
N PRO A 274 4.16 1.05 -10.54
CA PRO A 274 4.44 -0.03 -11.48
C PRO A 274 5.28 -1.16 -10.87
N TRP A 275 6.24 -0.85 -10.00
CA TRP A 275 7.10 -1.85 -9.38
C TRP A 275 6.39 -2.73 -8.34
N VAL A 276 5.31 -2.24 -7.71
CA VAL A 276 4.66 -2.93 -6.57
C VAL A 276 4.05 -4.26 -6.99
N LYS A 277 3.43 -4.33 -8.17
CA LYS A 277 2.86 -5.60 -8.66
C LYS A 277 3.97 -6.63 -8.94
N TRP A 278 5.10 -6.18 -9.49
CA TRP A 278 6.23 -7.03 -9.80
C TRP A 278 6.99 -7.48 -8.55
N GLN A 279 7.08 -6.63 -7.53
CA GLN A 279 7.58 -7.03 -6.22
C GLN A 279 6.69 -8.11 -5.59
N SER A 280 5.36 -7.96 -5.72
CA SER A 280 4.40 -8.99 -5.28
C SER A 280 4.65 -10.33 -5.96
N ASP A 281 4.95 -10.33 -7.26
CA ASP A 281 5.25 -11.54 -8.02
C ASP A 281 6.59 -12.14 -7.63
N LEU A 282 7.62 -11.31 -7.50
CA LEU A 282 8.95 -11.72 -7.07
C LEU A 282 8.90 -12.41 -5.70
N ASN A 283 8.22 -11.78 -4.74
CA ASN A 283 7.98 -12.32 -3.41
C ASN A 283 7.21 -13.65 -3.43
N PHE A 284 6.30 -13.85 -4.38
CA PHE A 284 5.61 -15.12 -4.55
C PHE A 284 6.55 -16.21 -5.09
N LYS A 285 7.40 -15.88 -6.06
CA LYS A 285 8.36 -16.86 -6.62
C LYS A 285 9.44 -17.27 -5.63
N ILE A 286 9.97 -16.32 -4.84
CA ILE A 286 10.94 -16.62 -3.79
C ILE A 286 10.37 -17.65 -2.82
N ARG A 287 9.13 -17.44 -2.37
CA ARG A 287 8.41 -18.40 -1.51
C ARG A 287 8.26 -19.79 -2.14
N GLN A 288 7.97 -19.87 -3.44
CA GLN A 288 7.89 -21.16 -4.14
C GLN A 288 9.24 -21.87 -4.28
N GLU A 289 10.34 -21.13 -4.48
CA GLU A 289 11.68 -21.73 -4.61
C GLU A 289 12.24 -22.18 -3.26
N GLU A 290 12.02 -21.39 -2.20
CA GLU A 290 12.61 -21.63 -0.87
C GLU A 290 11.72 -22.48 0.05
N GLY A 291 10.46 -22.73 -0.35
CA GLY A 291 9.51 -23.54 0.43
C GLY A 291 8.97 -22.85 1.69
N TYR A 292 9.24 -21.54 1.86
CA TYR A 292 8.68 -20.73 2.94
C TYR A 292 7.27 -20.26 2.58
N SER A 293 6.30 -20.48 3.46
CA SER A 293 4.91 -20.04 3.26
C SER A 293 4.71 -18.53 3.55
N GLU A 294 5.55 -17.95 4.41
CA GLU A 294 5.48 -16.54 4.83
C GLU A 294 6.59 -15.70 4.19
N LEU A 295 6.30 -14.40 3.99
CA LEU A 295 7.32 -13.43 3.59
C LEU A 295 8.33 -13.31 4.73
N ASP A 296 9.61 -13.55 4.48
CA ASP A 296 10.63 -13.29 5.50
C ASP A 296 10.63 -11.79 5.84
N PRO A 297 10.26 -11.41 7.09
CA PRO A 297 10.26 -10.01 7.51
C PRO A 297 11.66 -9.40 7.45
N HIS A 298 12.71 -10.17 7.72
CA HIS A 298 14.09 -9.70 7.69
C HIS A 298 14.45 -9.19 6.29
N ASP A 299 14.19 -9.98 5.26
CA ASP A 299 14.52 -9.62 3.88
C ASP A 299 13.74 -8.41 3.37
N GLN A 300 12.46 -8.28 3.73
CA GLN A 300 11.64 -7.13 3.35
C GLN A 300 12.12 -5.83 4.03
N ILE A 301 12.52 -5.91 5.30
CA ILE A 301 13.10 -4.78 6.03
C ILE A 301 14.46 -4.41 5.43
N LEU A 302 15.30 -5.41 5.14
CA LEU A 302 16.62 -5.23 4.53
C LEU A 302 16.53 -4.56 3.16
N TRP A 303 15.60 -5.00 2.31
CA TRP A 303 15.31 -4.37 1.03
C TRP A 303 14.85 -2.92 1.19
N SER A 304 13.95 -2.66 2.15
CA SER A 304 13.47 -1.30 2.46
C SER A 304 14.61 -0.40 2.91
N LEU A 305 15.50 -0.90 3.76
CA LEU A 305 16.65 -0.17 4.28
C LEU A 305 17.67 0.15 3.18
N ARG A 306 17.98 -0.82 2.30
CA ARG A 306 18.83 -0.60 1.12
C ARG A 306 18.24 0.45 0.18
N THR A 307 16.93 0.42 -0.02
CA THR A 307 16.25 1.40 -0.87
C THR A 307 16.31 2.81 -0.27
N LEU A 308 16.12 2.94 1.04
CA LEU A 308 16.27 4.22 1.74
C LEU A 308 17.72 4.70 1.72
N LYS A 309 18.70 3.80 1.89
CA LYS A 309 20.12 4.08 1.73
C LYS A 309 20.40 4.71 0.38
N ASP A 310 20.02 4.04 -0.69
CA ASP A 310 20.23 4.51 -2.07
C ASP A 310 19.50 5.82 -2.35
N PHE A 311 18.32 6.01 -1.75
CA PHE A 311 17.60 7.28 -1.82
C PHE A 311 18.38 8.42 -1.17
N PHE A 312 19.06 8.20 -0.05
CA PHE A 312 19.82 9.24 0.66
C PHE A 312 21.21 9.46 0.11
N GLU A 313 21.86 8.43 -0.43
CA GLU A 313 23.18 8.56 -1.03
C GLU A 313 23.19 9.57 -2.18
N ASP A 314 24.15 10.50 -2.15
CA ASP A 314 24.53 11.29 -3.32
C ASP A 314 25.74 10.60 -3.94
N ARG A 315 25.61 10.12 -5.17
CA ARG A 315 26.69 9.42 -5.88
C ARG A 315 27.94 10.28 -6.07
N ARG A 316 27.81 11.62 -5.99
CA ARG A 316 28.93 12.56 -6.08
C ARG A 316 29.66 12.71 -4.75
N TYR A 317 28.99 12.44 -3.64
CA TYR A 317 29.52 12.54 -2.28
C TYR A 317 29.11 11.28 -1.52
N PRO A 318 29.72 10.12 -1.81
CA PRO A 318 29.42 8.87 -1.14
C PRO A 318 29.73 9.04 0.34
N SER A 319 28.68 9.21 1.12
CA SER A 319 28.73 9.42 2.55
C SER A 319 28.50 8.09 3.24
N SER A 320 29.29 7.76 4.25
CA SER A 320 29.12 6.58 5.12
C SER A 320 27.93 6.74 6.08
N ILE A 321 26.79 7.23 5.57
CA ILE A 321 25.59 7.58 6.34
C ILE A 321 24.96 6.33 6.97
N ILE A 322 25.19 5.14 6.40
CA ILE A 322 24.66 3.88 6.91
C ILE A 322 25.80 2.88 6.98
N SER A 323 26.21 2.51 8.19
CA SER A 323 27.24 1.49 8.41
C SER A 323 26.71 0.08 8.13
N LYS A 324 27.63 -0.89 7.98
CA LYS A 324 27.25 -2.31 7.84
C LYS A 324 26.42 -2.84 9.03
N GLU A 325 26.62 -2.29 10.22
CA GLU A 325 25.91 -2.68 11.44
C GLU A 325 24.40 -2.38 11.38
N ALA A 326 23.98 -1.40 10.57
CA ALA A 326 22.56 -1.10 10.38
C ALA A 326 21.79 -2.24 9.69
N PHE A 327 22.51 -3.14 9.01
CA PHE A 327 21.95 -4.31 8.33
C PHE A 327 21.94 -5.57 9.19
N ASP A 328 22.50 -5.50 10.41
CA ASP A 328 22.54 -6.62 11.34
C ASP A 328 21.39 -6.49 12.35
N PHE A 329 20.30 -7.22 12.09
CA PHE A 329 19.13 -7.24 12.95
C PHE A 329 18.37 -8.57 12.85
N GLN A 330 17.60 -8.88 13.89
CA GLN A 330 16.63 -9.96 13.93
C GLN A 330 15.23 -9.35 13.77
N ALA A 331 14.46 -9.85 12.81
CA ALA A 331 13.05 -9.52 12.65
C ALA A 331 12.19 -10.67 13.17
N ILE A 332 11.17 -10.35 13.97
CA ILE A 332 10.31 -11.31 14.67
C ILE A 332 8.87 -10.87 14.45
N SER A 333 8.08 -11.71 13.80
CA SER A 333 6.65 -11.53 13.55
C SER A 333 5.83 -12.14 14.67
N SER A 334 4.65 -11.59 14.95
CA SER A 334 3.69 -12.20 15.88
C SER A 334 3.13 -13.55 15.39
N SER A 335 3.40 -13.93 14.14
CA SER A 335 3.13 -15.27 13.62
C SER A 335 4.22 -16.30 13.97
N ASP A 336 5.40 -15.86 14.39
CA ASP A 336 6.53 -16.74 14.69
C ASP A 336 6.31 -17.46 16.02
N GLU A 337 6.68 -18.75 16.09
CA GLU A 337 6.57 -19.57 17.32
C GLU A 337 7.40 -18.96 18.47
N ASP A 338 8.56 -18.37 18.14
CA ASP A 338 9.50 -17.79 19.10
C ASP A 338 9.12 -16.36 19.53
N PHE A 339 8.01 -15.78 19.04
CA PHE A 339 7.64 -14.39 19.35
C PHE A 339 7.48 -14.15 20.85
N LEU A 340 6.75 -15.04 21.55
CA LEU A 340 6.53 -14.93 22.99
C LEU A 340 7.83 -15.10 23.77
N GLU A 341 8.65 -16.09 23.39
CA GLU A 341 9.95 -16.31 24.03
C GLU A 341 10.87 -15.09 23.86
N ALA A 342 10.90 -14.50 22.67
CA ALA A 342 11.69 -13.30 22.40
C ALA A 342 11.22 -12.09 23.22
N LEU A 343 9.90 -11.97 23.44
CA LEU A 343 9.31 -10.93 24.29
C LEU A 343 9.64 -11.18 25.76
N GLU A 344 9.54 -12.42 26.25
CA GLU A 344 9.84 -12.83 27.64
C GLU A 344 11.29 -12.54 28.05
N LYS A 345 12.23 -12.56 27.09
CA LYS A 345 13.64 -12.21 27.29
C LYS A 345 13.90 -10.71 27.50
N LEU A 346 12.89 -9.86 27.29
CA LEU A 346 13.01 -8.41 27.50
C LEU A 346 12.72 -8.03 28.95
N SER A 347 13.23 -6.87 29.39
CA SER A 347 12.80 -6.29 30.66
C SER A 347 11.32 -5.90 30.63
N ALA A 348 10.64 -5.86 31.80
CA ALA A 348 9.22 -5.51 31.87
C ALA A 348 8.90 -4.14 31.22
N ALA A 349 9.81 -3.16 31.35
CA ALA A 349 9.66 -1.85 30.71
C ALA A 349 9.73 -1.95 29.17
N GLU A 350 10.64 -2.76 28.65
CA GLU A 350 10.79 -2.99 27.21
C GLU A 350 9.62 -3.79 26.63
N GLN A 351 9.13 -4.80 27.34
CA GLN A 351 7.93 -5.55 26.93
C GLN A 351 6.73 -4.64 26.77
N ASN A 352 6.44 -3.84 27.82
CA ASN A 352 5.33 -2.89 27.78
C ASN A 352 5.47 -1.90 26.63
N TRP A 353 6.68 -1.36 26.43
CA TRP A 353 6.94 -0.47 25.30
C TRP A 353 6.73 -1.16 23.94
N VAL A 354 7.23 -2.38 23.75
CA VAL A 354 7.05 -3.15 22.51
C VAL A 354 5.57 -3.37 22.24
N LEU A 355 4.81 -3.84 23.23
CA LEU A 355 3.37 -4.09 23.08
C LEU A 355 2.60 -2.82 22.73
N GLU A 356 2.88 -1.69 23.39
CA GLU A 356 2.29 -0.40 23.05
C GLU A 356 2.62 0.04 21.61
N GLN A 357 3.87 -0.13 21.17
CA GLN A 357 4.26 0.21 19.80
C GLN A 357 3.62 -0.72 18.76
N LEU A 358 3.48 -2.02 19.05
CA LEU A 358 2.81 -2.96 18.16
C LEU A 358 1.33 -2.64 17.99
N GLU A 359 0.66 -2.18 19.06
CA GLU A 359 -0.73 -1.75 18.99
C GLU A 359 -0.90 -0.47 18.14
N LEU A 360 -0.01 0.50 18.30
CA LEU A 360 -0.10 1.81 17.60
C LEU A 360 0.46 1.78 16.17
N GLU A 361 1.59 1.13 15.96
CA GLU A 361 2.39 1.21 14.74
C GLU A 361 2.43 -0.08 13.92
N HIS A 362 2.04 -1.22 14.51
CA HIS A 362 2.32 -2.57 13.99
C HIS A 362 3.80 -2.94 13.92
N VAL A 363 4.67 -2.12 14.50
CA VAL A 363 6.13 -2.31 14.51
C VAL A 363 6.73 -1.72 15.78
N ALA A 364 7.69 -2.45 16.37
CA ALA A 364 8.55 -1.95 17.44
C ALA A 364 10.01 -2.25 17.10
N VAL A 365 10.92 -1.28 17.30
CA VAL A 365 12.35 -1.43 16.99
C VAL A 365 13.19 -1.21 18.24
N LEU A 366 13.86 -2.27 18.70
CA LEU A 366 14.85 -2.23 19.77
C LEU A 366 16.26 -2.19 19.18
N SER A 367 16.70 -1.00 18.78
CA SER A 367 17.93 -0.82 17.98
C SER A 367 19.21 -1.29 18.66
N ARG A 368 19.38 -1.14 20.00
CA ARG A 368 20.60 -1.62 20.70
C ARG A 368 20.66 -3.13 20.79
N GLN A 369 19.50 -3.77 20.89
CA GLN A 369 19.38 -5.22 20.91
C GLN A 369 19.31 -5.83 19.51
N ARG A 370 19.31 -4.97 18.47
CA ARG A 370 19.17 -5.38 17.06
C ARG A 370 17.94 -6.25 16.82
N ARG A 371 16.82 -5.94 17.50
CA ARG A 371 15.55 -6.69 17.39
C ARG A 371 14.43 -5.81 16.86
N ILE A 372 13.61 -6.38 16.00
CA ILE A 372 12.41 -5.75 15.42
C ILE A 372 11.24 -6.69 15.63
N PHE A 373 10.17 -6.16 16.22
CA PHE A 373 8.92 -6.88 16.38
C PHE A 373 7.89 -6.33 15.40
N LEU A 374 7.14 -7.22 14.76
CA LEU A 374 6.06 -6.89 13.83
C LEU A 374 4.77 -7.57 14.27
N SER A 375 3.65 -6.85 14.26
CA SER A 375 2.32 -7.48 14.48
C SER A 375 1.77 -8.09 13.19
N GLU A 376 2.30 -7.68 12.04
CA GLU A 376 2.01 -8.26 10.73
C GLU A 376 3.18 -7.99 9.77
N VAL A 377 3.50 -8.98 8.94
CA VAL A 377 4.47 -8.80 7.85
C VAL A 377 3.78 -8.13 6.66
N SER A 378 3.96 -6.80 6.55
CA SER A 378 3.47 -6.01 5.43
C SER A 378 4.56 -5.08 4.90
N LEU A 379 4.46 -4.68 3.62
CA LEU A 379 5.36 -3.67 3.04
C LEU A 379 5.40 -2.38 3.87
N ASN A 380 4.26 -1.97 4.44
CA ASN A 380 4.19 -0.76 5.25
C ASN A 380 4.90 -0.94 6.60
N SER A 381 4.71 -2.08 7.27
CA SER A 381 5.34 -2.39 8.55
C SER A 381 6.86 -2.54 8.36
N CYS A 382 7.30 -3.22 7.31
CA CYS A 382 8.72 -3.38 6.97
C CYS A 382 9.38 -2.05 6.58
N ALA A 383 8.70 -1.22 5.77
CA ALA A 383 9.18 0.11 5.41
C ALA A 383 9.30 1.03 6.64
N GLN A 384 8.35 0.96 7.57
CA GLN A 384 8.37 1.69 8.82
C GLN A 384 9.53 1.20 9.73
N ALA A 385 9.70 -0.12 9.87
CA ALA A 385 10.80 -0.72 10.61
C ALA A 385 12.16 -0.27 10.08
N ALA A 386 12.37 -0.35 8.76
CA ALA A 386 13.60 0.11 8.11
C ALA A 386 13.85 1.61 8.36
N SER A 387 12.77 2.42 8.35
CA SER A 387 12.86 3.85 8.65
C SER A 387 13.28 4.11 10.10
N LEU A 388 12.71 3.38 11.06
CA LEU A 388 13.04 3.47 12.49
C LEU A 388 14.46 2.99 12.79
N LEU A 389 14.91 1.91 12.16
CA LEU A 389 16.30 1.44 12.23
C LEU A 389 17.25 2.51 11.71
N LEU A 390 16.95 3.08 10.55
CA LEU A 390 17.77 4.10 9.92
C LEU A 390 17.91 5.35 10.79
N ILE A 391 16.79 5.83 11.35
CA ILE A 391 16.80 6.95 12.29
C ILE A 391 17.59 6.60 13.55
N SER A 392 17.35 5.42 14.13
CA SER A 392 18.09 4.94 15.30
C SER A 392 19.60 4.90 15.06
N HIS A 393 20.01 4.46 13.87
CA HIS A 393 21.41 4.41 13.48
C HIS A 393 22.03 5.81 13.42
N TRP A 394 21.34 6.78 12.81
CA TRP A 394 21.81 8.17 12.75
C TRP A 394 21.87 8.86 14.11
N GLN A 395 20.95 8.53 15.01
CA GLN A 395 20.91 9.11 16.35
C GLN A 395 21.85 8.41 17.33
N GLN A 396 22.39 7.23 16.97
CA GLN A 396 23.23 6.36 17.81
C GLN A 396 22.63 6.07 19.19
N LYS A 397 21.29 6.05 19.31
CA LYS A 397 20.59 5.85 20.59
C LYS A 397 19.27 5.10 20.41
N GLN A 398 18.82 4.54 21.54
CA GLN A 398 17.48 3.97 21.71
C GLN A 398 16.70 4.82 22.69
N TYR A 399 15.41 5.03 22.40
CA TYR A 399 14.55 5.93 23.16
C TYR A 399 13.51 5.10 23.91
N PHE A 400 13.67 4.98 25.23
CA PHE A 400 12.70 4.31 26.10
C PHE A 400 11.83 5.31 26.87
N GLU A 401 12.38 6.49 27.17
CA GLU A 401 11.65 7.52 27.89
C GLU A 401 10.74 8.30 26.96
N PHE A 402 9.43 8.12 27.17
CA PHE A 402 8.42 8.86 26.46
C PHE A 402 8.60 10.37 26.66
N ASN A 403 8.67 11.10 25.55
CA ASN A 403 8.53 12.54 25.53
C ASN A 403 7.66 12.90 24.34
N PHE A 404 6.59 13.65 24.57
CA PHE A 404 5.59 13.94 23.55
C PHE A 404 6.18 14.48 22.25
N TYR A 405 7.08 15.48 22.32
CA TYR A 405 7.68 16.09 21.13
C TYR A 405 8.69 15.15 20.44
N ARG A 406 9.56 14.47 21.20
CA ARG A 406 10.50 13.51 20.60
C ARG A 406 9.76 12.36 19.91
N THR A 407 8.75 11.80 20.57
CA THR A 407 7.94 10.70 20.04
C THR A 407 7.16 11.15 18.81
N SER A 408 6.50 12.32 18.85
CA SER A 408 5.78 12.86 17.68
C SER A 408 6.72 13.08 16.50
N PHE A 409 7.92 13.59 16.76
CA PHE A 409 8.92 13.84 15.72
C PHE A 409 9.47 12.53 15.13
N LEU A 410 9.74 11.53 15.98
CA LEU A 410 10.15 10.21 15.53
C LEU A 410 9.10 9.57 14.63
N HIS A 411 7.82 9.59 15.03
CA HIS A 411 6.71 9.12 14.18
C HIS A 411 6.60 9.91 12.87
N ALA A 412 6.83 11.22 12.90
CA ALA A 412 6.82 12.03 11.70
C ALA A 412 7.91 11.59 10.71
N LEU A 413 9.14 11.40 11.19
CA LEU A 413 10.25 10.98 10.34
C LEU A 413 10.07 9.55 9.83
N SER A 414 9.76 8.60 10.71
CA SER A 414 9.63 7.19 10.33
C SER A 414 8.50 6.98 9.32
N PHE A 415 7.35 7.63 9.53
CA PHE A 415 6.23 7.56 8.60
C PHE A 415 6.56 8.25 7.28
N PHE A 416 7.20 9.43 7.31
CA PHE A 416 7.64 10.11 6.09
C PHE A 416 8.57 9.24 5.25
N LEU A 417 9.59 8.64 5.87
CA LEU A 417 10.55 7.77 5.17
C LEU A 417 9.87 6.54 4.57
N SER A 418 8.93 5.93 5.30
CA SER A 418 8.13 4.83 4.76
C SER A 418 7.32 5.22 3.50
N LYS A 419 6.93 6.50 3.38
CA LYS A 419 6.22 7.02 2.20
C LYS A 419 7.13 7.25 1.00
N ILE A 420 8.44 7.40 1.19
CA ILE A 420 9.40 7.43 0.07
C ILE A 420 9.30 6.11 -0.70
N LEU A 421 9.17 4.99 0.05
CA LEU A 421 8.94 3.66 -0.50
C LEU A 421 7.49 3.53 -1.00
N ASN A 422 6.49 3.79 -0.14
CA ASN A 422 5.07 3.68 -0.50
C ASN A 422 4.32 5.01 -0.33
N HIS A 423 4.36 5.86 -1.36
CA HIS A 423 3.77 7.20 -1.31
C HIS A 423 2.26 7.22 -1.13
N ARG A 424 1.59 6.11 -1.44
CA ARG A 424 0.15 5.90 -1.29
C ARG A 424 -0.27 5.59 0.15
N ARG A 425 0.66 5.27 1.04
CA ARG A 425 0.35 5.17 2.47
C ARG A 425 -0.20 6.52 2.93
N LYS A 426 -1.36 6.53 3.59
CA LYS A 426 -1.99 7.74 4.13
C LYS A 426 -2.22 7.56 5.62
N SER A 427 -2.04 8.64 6.36
CA SER A 427 -2.48 8.76 7.74
C SER A 427 -4.00 8.93 7.76
N PRO A 428 -4.70 8.41 8.78
CA PRO A 428 -6.04 8.89 9.08
C PRO A 428 -6.04 10.42 9.26
N SER A 429 -7.14 11.05 8.88
CA SER A 429 -7.46 12.45 9.17
C SER A 429 -7.80 12.65 10.65
N TRP A 430 -7.76 13.91 11.11
CA TRP A 430 -8.20 14.27 12.46
C TRP A 430 -9.63 13.82 12.74
N ASP A 431 -10.51 13.98 11.76
CA ASP A 431 -11.91 13.53 11.86
C ASP A 431 -12.06 12.02 11.89
N GLU A 432 -11.23 11.27 11.16
CA GLU A 432 -11.24 9.80 11.22
C GLU A 432 -10.78 9.29 12.59
N TRP A 433 -9.70 9.84 13.15
CA TRP A 433 -9.28 9.52 14.52
C TRP A 433 -10.38 9.88 15.52
N ARG A 434 -10.97 11.08 15.40
CA ARG A 434 -12.06 11.54 16.25
C ARG A 434 -13.25 10.56 16.24
N LYS A 435 -13.68 10.14 15.05
CA LYS A 435 -14.79 9.19 14.87
C LYS A 435 -14.45 7.83 15.48
N SER A 436 -13.23 7.36 15.29
CA SER A 436 -12.77 6.08 15.85
C SER A 436 -12.78 6.10 17.38
N LEU A 437 -12.16 7.10 18.01
CA LEU A 437 -12.09 7.22 19.47
C LEU A 437 -13.48 7.37 20.10
N LYS A 438 -14.37 8.17 19.48
CA LYS A 438 -15.76 8.30 19.95
C LYS A 438 -16.52 6.99 19.92
N ARG A 439 -16.35 6.20 18.86
CA ARG A 439 -16.99 4.88 18.72
C ARG A 439 -16.52 3.90 19.80
N ASN A 440 -15.27 4.03 20.24
CA ASN A 440 -14.66 3.16 21.25
C ASN A 440 -14.86 3.67 22.70
N GLY A 441 -15.50 4.84 22.90
CA GLY A 441 -15.68 5.43 24.22
C GLY A 441 -14.39 5.99 24.85
N GLU A 442 -13.35 6.27 24.06
CA GLU A 442 -12.02 6.66 24.53
C GLU A 442 -11.89 8.19 24.73
N GLN A 443 -12.77 8.76 25.56
CA GLN A 443 -12.89 10.23 25.73
C GLN A 443 -11.56 10.89 26.14
N HIS A 444 -10.79 10.25 27.03
CA HIS A 444 -9.51 10.79 27.47
C HIS A 444 -8.48 10.93 26.32
N LYS A 445 -8.43 10.00 25.37
CA LYS A 445 -7.55 10.11 24.18
C LYS A 445 -8.00 11.24 23.26
N LEU A 446 -9.32 11.45 23.17
CA LEU A 446 -9.92 12.46 22.31
C LEU A 446 -9.51 13.88 22.72
N ASP A 447 -9.50 14.16 24.03
CA ASP A 447 -9.16 15.49 24.56
C ASP A 447 -7.68 15.82 24.29
N VAL A 448 -6.78 14.84 24.49
CA VAL A 448 -5.35 15.00 24.21
C VAL A 448 -5.08 15.16 22.71
N LEU A 449 -5.77 14.40 21.87
CA LEU A 449 -5.66 14.47 20.41
C LEU A 449 -5.97 15.88 19.87
N TRP A 450 -7.04 16.53 20.36
CA TRP A 450 -7.39 17.87 19.90
C TRP A 450 -6.41 18.94 20.37
N ARG A 451 -5.86 18.79 21.57
CA ARG A 451 -4.81 19.68 22.08
C ARG A 451 -3.52 19.54 21.29
N SER A 452 -3.15 18.32 20.89
CA SER A 452 -1.93 18.07 20.12
C SER A 452 -1.97 18.67 18.71
N ARG A 453 -3.16 18.79 18.08
CA ARG A 453 -3.32 19.46 16.76
C ARG A 453 -2.73 20.87 16.73
N ASN A 454 -2.78 21.58 17.86
CA ASN A 454 -2.27 22.95 18.01
C ASN A 454 -1.00 23.03 18.86
N PHE A 455 -0.15 21.99 18.86
CA PHE A 455 0.99 21.87 19.77
C PHE A 455 1.91 23.11 19.80
N TYR A 456 2.06 23.79 18.67
CA TYR A 456 2.90 24.99 18.49
C TYR A 456 2.44 26.20 19.31
N ARG A 457 1.18 26.24 19.77
CA ARG A 457 0.65 27.31 20.61
C ARG A 457 1.11 27.19 22.07
N TRP A 458 1.50 26.00 22.51
CA TRP A 458 1.80 25.71 23.90
C TRP A 458 3.27 25.95 24.26
N GLY A 459 4.16 26.10 23.27
CA GLY A 459 5.60 26.22 23.50
C GLY A 459 6.19 24.97 24.15
N LEU A 460 7.36 25.12 24.79
CA LEU A 460 8.02 24.04 25.56
C LEU A 460 7.35 23.73 26.90
N LYS A 461 6.46 24.61 27.36
CA LYS A 461 5.76 24.50 28.65
C LYS A 461 4.35 23.96 28.45
N ALA A 462 4.21 22.85 27.75
CA ALA A 462 2.93 22.15 27.66
C ALA A 462 2.59 21.46 29.00
N GLU A 463 2.54 22.22 30.10
CA GLU A 463 2.14 21.77 31.43
C GLU A 463 0.76 21.09 31.37
N GLU A 464 -0.12 21.55 30.49
CA GLU A 464 -1.43 20.95 30.24
C GLU A 464 -1.38 19.51 29.68
N LEU A 465 -0.31 19.13 28.97
CA LEU A 465 -0.11 17.77 28.49
C LEU A 465 0.48 16.87 29.59
N ARG A 466 1.18 17.43 30.59
CA ARG A 466 1.84 16.65 31.67
C ARG A 466 0.87 15.96 32.61
N PHE A 467 -0.37 16.46 32.71
CA PHE A 467 -1.42 15.87 33.55
C PHE A 467 -2.27 14.82 32.85
N GLN A 468 -1.94 14.49 31.60
CA GLN A 468 -2.70 13.54 30.80
C GLN A 468 -2.18 12.12 31.01
N LYS A 469 -3.06 11.13 30.84
CA LYS A 469 -2.67 9.72 30.85
C LYS A 469 -1.67 9.45 29.72
N GLN A 470 -0.62 8.71 30.02
CA GLN A 470 0.47 8.39 29.08
C GLN A 470 -0.02 7.73 27.79
N GLU A 471 -0.99 6.82 27.89
CA GLU A 471 -1.63 6.17 26.75
C GLU A 471 -2.25 7.18 25.75
N GLY A 472 -2.93 8.21 26.27
CA GLY A 472 -3.50 9.29 25.46
C GLY A 472 -2.42 10.17 24.81
N LEU A 473 -1.32 10.43 25.52
CA LEU A 473 -0.17 11.17 24.98
C LEU A 473 0.56 10.39 23.88
N ASN A 474 0.77 9.09 24.06
CA ASN A 474 1.34 8.20 23.05
C ASN A 474 0.50 8.24 21.76
N PHE A 475 -0.81 8.04 21.89
CA PHE A 475 -1.74 8.09 20.76
C PHE A 475 -1.72 9.46 20.06
N ALA A 476 -1.77 10.55 20.83
CA ALA A 476 -1.77 11.90 20.27
C ALA A 476 -0.44 12.26 19.58
N ALA A 477 0.69 11.77 20.10
CA ALA A 477 2.00 11.95 19.50
C ALA A 477 2.12 11.22 18.16
N HIS A 478 1.65 9.97 18.12
CA HIS A 478 1.55 9.17 16.91
C HIS A 478 0.68 9.84 15.84
N ALA A 479 -0.52 10.28 16.22
CA ALA A 479 -1.44 10.98 15.33
C ALA A 479 -0.83 12.27 14.76
N LEU A 480 -0.28 13.13 15.63
CA LEU A 480 0.39 14.36 15.20
C LEU A 480 1.55 14.06 14.23
N GLY A 481 2.41 13.09 14.57
CA GLY A 481 3.55 12.70 13.77
C GLY A 481 3.15 12.23 12.38
N ARG A 482 2.19 11.30 12.28
CA ARG A 482 1.71 10.76 11.00
C ARG A 482 1.02 11.81 10.14
N TRP A 483 0.23 12.69 10.76
CA TRP A 483 -0.40 13.79 10.03
C TRP A 483 0.66 14.74 9.45
N LEU A 484 1.65 15.15 10.27
CA LEU A 484 2.75 16.00 9.82
C LEU A 484 3.56 15.35 8.70
N ALA A 485 3.86 14.06 8.82
CA ALA A 485 4.56 13.29 7.81
C ALA A 485 3.84 13.30 6.46
N ASP A 486 2.52 13.11 6.48
CA ASP A 486 1.68 13.16 5.27
C ASP A 486 1.79 14.52 4.58
N GLN A 487 1.63 15.61 5.32
CA GLN A 487 1.70 16.96 4.76
C GLN A 487 3.12 17.31 4.28
N CYS A 488 4.13 16.99 5.07
CA CYS A 488 5.53 17.20 4.69
C CYS A 488 5.90 16.41 3.44
N PHE A 489 5.34 15.21 3.28
CA PHE A 489 5.57 14.41 2.08
C PHE A 489 4.93 15.04 0.84
N GLU A 490 3.74 15.65 0.96
CA GLU A 490 3.16 16.45 -0.13
C GLU A 490 4.03 17.68 -0.46
N ALA A 491 4.61 18.34 0.56
CA ALA A 491 5.58 19.43 0.38
C ALA A 491 6.87 18.97 -0.32
N PHE A 492 7.40 17.80 0.07
CA PHE A 492 8.56 17.16 -0.57
C PHE A 492 8.28 16.88 -2.04
N LEU A 493 7.10 16.30 -2.29
CA LEU A 493 6.60 16.04 -3.61
C LEU A 493 6.50 17.34 -4.44
N ALA A 494 5.98 18.43 -3.87
CA ALA A 494 5.88 19.74 -4.51
C ALA A 494 7.22 20.44 -4.76
N GLY A 495 8.31 19.99 -4.12
CA GLY A 495 9.63 20.61 -4.21
C GLY A 495 9.89 21.68 -3.14
N GLU A 496 8.97 21.86 -2.19
CA GLU A 496 9.10 22.82 -1.07
C GLU A 496 9.91 22.24 0.12
N PHE A 497 10.12 20.92 0.13
CA PHE A 497 10.93 20.24 1.12
C PHE A 497 12.02 19.41 0.43
N SER A 498 13.27 19.88 0.45
CA SER A 498 14.37 19.23 -0.27
C SER A 498 14.91 17.98 0.41
N LYS A 499 15.47 17.06 -0.39
CA LYS A 499 16.21 15.87 0.05
C LYS A 499 17.34 16.28 0.98
N GLN A 500 18.12 17.32 0.67
CA GLN A 500 19.20 17.80 1.55
C GLN A 500 18.65 18.30 2.89
N ARG A 501 17.52 19.01 2.88
CA ARG A 501 16.87 19.47 4.11
C ARG A 501 16.34 18.29 4.92
N LEU A 502 15.74 17.30 4.27
CA LEU A 502 15.29 16.05 4.90
C LEU A 502 16.47 15.29 5.50
N THR A 503 17.55 15.07 4.76
CA THR A 503 18.78 14.44 5.24
C THR A 503 19.28 15.16 6.49
N ARG A 504 19.43 16.48 6.43
CA ARG A 504 19.85 17.29 7.59
C ARG A 504 18.94 17.07 8.79
N ILE A 505 17.62 17.08 8.59
CA ILE A 505 16.64 16.89 9.67
C ILE A 505 16.78 15.49 10.28
N CYS A 506 16.92 14.45 9.46
CA CYS A 506 17.05 13.06 9.91
C CYS A 506 18.39 12.76 10.61
N THR A 507 19.48 13.38 10.17
CA THR A 507 20.83 13.15 10.72
C THR A 507 21.17 14.11 11.86
N SER A 508 20.39 15.17 12.09
CA SER A 508 20.59 16.06 13.22
C SER A 508 20.09 15.42 14.51
N SER A 509 20.84 15.57 15.61
CA SER A 509 20.38 15.16 16.93
C SER A 509 19.10 15.90 17.32
N PHE A 510 18.12 15.16 17.86
CA PHE A 510 16.90 15.72 18.47
C PHE A 510 16.69 15.21 19.90
N GLN A 511 17.79 15.02 20.64
CA GLN A 511 17.78 14.44 21.98
C GLN A 511 17.09 15.30 23.04
N SER A 512 17.22 16.63 22.94
CA SER A 512 16.49 17.52 23.84
C SER A 512 15.06 17.71 23.36
N GLU A 513 14.14 17.79 24.33
CA GLU A 513 12.74 18.13 24.07
C GLU A 513 12.61 19.43 23.28
N GLU A 514 13.46 20.41 23.59
CA GLU A 514 13.52 21.69 22.90
C GLU A 514 13.83 21.56 21.41
N ILE A 515 14.85 20.78 21.06
CA ILE A 515 15.21 20.59 19.66
C ILE A 515 14.08 19.84 18.94
N ALA A 516 13.50 18.80 19.56
CA ALA A 516 12.38 18.06 18.97
C ALA A 516 11.16 18.96 18.72
N TYR A 517 10.82 19.84 19.67
CA TYR A 517 9.76 20.84 19.51
C TYR A 517 10.05 21.79 18.34
N LEU A 518 11.27 22.35 18.28
CA LEU A 518 11.66 23.25 17.18
C LEU A 518 11.60 22.56 15.81
N ARG A 519 12.00 21.28 15.74
CA ARG A 519 11.89 20.48 14.51
C ARG A 519 10.44 20.18 14.14
N LEU A 520 9.59 19.89 15.10
CA LEU A 520 8.15 19.76 14.84
C LEU A 520 7.54 21.06 14.35
N CYS A 521 7.91 22.21 14.92
CA CYS A 521 7.49 23.52 14.42
C CYS A 521 7.98 23.76 13.00
N GLU A 522 9.21 23.35 12.66
CA GLU A 522 9.74 23.38 11.30
C GLU A 522 8.88 22.54 10.34
N LEU A 523 8.56 21.29 10.70
CA LEU A 523 7.69 20.42 9.92
C LEU A 523 6.26 20.97 9.81
N TRP A 524 5.71 21.49 10.90
CA TRP A 524 4.36 22.07 10.92
C TRP A 524 4.27 23.32 10.04
N SER A 525 5.32 24.15 10.03
CA SER A 525 5.41 25.32 9.17
C SER A 525 5.35 24.93 7.69
N LEU A 526 6.02 23.85 7.30
CA LEU A 526 5.96 23.28 5.95
C LEU A 526 4.58 22.69 5.66
N ALA A 527 4.03 21.94 6.61
CA ALA A 527 2.76 21.25 6.47
C ALA A 527 1.56 22.19 6.33
N ARG A 528 1.64 23.42 6.85
CA ARG A 528 0.49 24.34 6.91
C ARG A 528 -0.10 24.68 5.54
N ASP A 529 0.75 24.77 4.52
CA ASP A 529 0.37 25.19 3.18
C ASP A 529 -0.21 24.03 2.35
N PHE A 530 -0.14 22.80 2.86
CA PHE A 530 -0.56 21.58 2.18
C PHE A 530 -1.82 20.95 2.77
N ARG A 531 -2.42 21.58 3.79
CA ARG A 531 -3.60 21.05 4.50
C ARG A 531 -4.78 20.88 3.54
N SER A 532 -5.35 19.69 3.55
CA SER A 532 -6.61 19.41 2.86
C SER A 532 -7.86 19.85 3.64
N GLU A 533 -7.71 20.20 4.91
CA GLU A 533 -8.81 20.59 5.80
C GLU A 533 -8.78 22.11 6.09
N PRO A 534 -9.91 22.83 5.99
CA PRO A 534 -10.01 24.21 6.46
C PRO A 534 -9.76 24.27 7.98
N ASN A 535 -9.11 25.34 8.45
CA ASN A 535 -8.67 25.51 9.83
C ASN A 535 -9.79 25.38 10.86
#